data_AF-A0A969I1G5-F1
#
_entry.id   AF-A0A969I1G5-F1
#
_cell.length_a   1.000
_cell.length_b   1.000
_cell.length_c   1.000
_cell.angle_alpha   90.00
_cell.angle_beta   90.00
_cell.angle_gamma   90.00
#
_symmetry.space_group_name_H-M   'P 1'
#
loop_
_entity.id
_entity.type
_entity.pdbx_description
1 polymer ?
#
loop_
_entity_poly.entity_id
_entity_poly.type
_entity_poly.pdbx_seq_one_letter_code
_entity_poly.pdbx_strand_id
1 'polypeptide(L)'
;MARKFFLRGQIEATDPRNDLTIRAQELDWLPREDRVVARQNLRVSHPQLEVVAEEARYQTREEQLDLLGKVVATAKEQPVQLQSEKLSWAIDA
;
A
#
# COMPACT_ATOMS: atom_id res chain seq x y z
N MET A 1 23.22 -4.54 12.32
CA MET A 1 22.41 -3.41 12.81
C MET A 1 21.18 -3.26 11.94
N ALA A 2 19.98 -3.36 12.51
CA ALA A 2 18.72 -3.08 11.80
C ALA A 2 18.62 -1.58 11.53
N ARG A 3 18.24 -1.20 10.30
CA ARG A 3 18.03 0.20 9.93
C ARG A 3 16.57 0.37 9.55
N LYS A 4 15.89 1.26 10.27
CA LYS A 4 14.51 1.67 10.02
C LYS A 4 14.52 3.13 9.63
N PHE A 5 13.80 3.46 8.58
CA PHE A 5 13.61 4.84 8.13
C PHE A 5 12.18 5.27 8.44
N PHE A 6 12.04 6.51 8.91
CA PHE A 6 10.76 7.13 9.20
C PHE A 6 10.61 8.33 8.30
N LEU A 7 9.57 8.30 7.45
CA LEU A 7 9.20 9.40 6.59
C LEU A 7 7.89 9.99 7.11
N ARG A 8 7.76 11.31 7.05
CA ARG A 8 6.61 12.08 7.51
C ARG A 8 6.33 13.23 6.53
N GLY A 9 5.07 13.58 6.33
CA GLY A 9 4.64 14.61 5.37
C GLY A 9 4.00 14.02 4.12
N GLN A 10 4.00 14.71 2.99
CA GLN A 10 3.43 14.17 1.75
C GLN A 10 4.39 13.12 1.14
N ILE A 11 4.09 11.84 1.37
CA ILE A 11 4.95 10.74 0.93
C ILE A 11 4.30 10.07 -0.28
N GLU A 12 5.12 9.83 -1.30
CA GLU A 12 4.80 8.97 -2.43
C GLU A 12 5.89 7.89 -2.54
N ALA A 13 5.49 6.62 -2.36
CA ALA A 13 6.37 5.47 -2.49
C ALA A 13 5.89 4.61 -3.66
N THR A 14 6.74 4.41 -4.65
CA THR A 14 6.42 3.65 -5.86
C THR A 14 7.30 2.41 -5.95
N ASP A 15 6.70 1.26 -6.18
CA ASP A 15 7.41 0.05 -6.59
C ASP A 15 7.40 -0.04 -8.12
N PRO A 16 8.54 0.21 -8.79
CA PRO A 16 8.59 0.27 -10.25
C PRO A 16 8.41 -1.10 -10.93
N ARG A 17 8.39 -2.21 -10.18
CA ARG A 17 8.20 -3.55 -10.75
C ARG A 17 6.76 -3.84 -11.14
N ASN A 18 5.80 -3.22 -10.44
CA ASN A 18 4.37 -3.50 -10.58
C ASN A 18 3.51 -2.22 -10.61
N ASP A 19 4.13 -1.05 -10.77
CA ASP A 19 3.47 0.25 -10.82
C ASP A 19 2.59 0.56 -9.58
N LEU A 20 2.82 -0.12 -8.45
CA LEU A 20 2.16 0.16 -7.20
C LEU A 20 2.67 1.48 -6.63
N THR A 21 1.76 2.42 -6.36
CA THR A 21 2.07 3.70 -5.70
C THR A 21 1.27 3.82 -4.41
N ILE A 22 1.98 4.00 -3.29
CA ILE A 22 1.43 4.24 -1.96
C ILE A 22 1.63 5.72 -1.61
N ARG A 23 0.54 6.44 -1.38
CA ARG A 23 0.52 7.81 -0.88
C ARG A 23 0.01 7.85 0.55
N ALA A 24 0.71 8.54 1.43
CA ALA A 24 0.41 8.57 2.86
C ALA A 24 1.06 9.78 3.54
N GLN A 25 0.76 9.96 4.83
CA GLN A 25 1.43 10.98 5.66
C GLN A 25 2.51 10.43 6.57
N GLU A 26 2.46 9.14 6.86
CA GLU A 26 3.47 8.44 7.63
C GLU A 26 3.91 7.17 6.90
N LEU A 27 5.22 6.96 6.80
CA LEU A 27 5.78 5.74 6.26
C LEU A 27 6.96 5.27 7.10
N ASP A 28 6.91 4.01 7.49
CA ASP A 28 7.98 3.29 8.16
C ASP A 28 8.56 2.27 7.17
N TRP A 29 9.84 2.42 6.81
CA TRP A 29 10.53 1.51 5.91
C TRP A 29 11.59 0.70 6.64
N LEU A 30 11.48 -0.62 6.54
CA LEU A 30 12.38 -1.61 7.15
C LEU A 30 13.03 -2.45 6.04
N PRO A 31 14.05 -1.93 5.35
CA PRO A 31 14.63 -2.60 4.18
C PRO A 31 15.23 -3.98 4.46
N ARG A 32 15.70 -4.25 5.68
CA ARG A 32 16.19 -5.61 6.03
C ARG A 32 15.07 -6.64 6.20
N GLU A 33 13.86 -6.17 6.41
CA GLU A 33 12.66 -7.00 6.57
C GLU A 33 11.81 -6.98 5.30
N ASP A 34 12.30 -6.33 4.23
CA ASP A 34 11.55 -6.12 2.98
C ASP A 34 10.14 -5.56 3.25
N ARG A 35 10.02 -4.66 4.24
CA ARG A 35 8.72 -4.21 4.75
C ARG A 35 8.54 -2.70 4.72
N VAL A 36 7.39 -2.27 4.23
CA VAL A 36 6.90 -0.90 4.28
C VAL A 36 5.58 -0.88 5.05
N VAL A 37 5.41 0.08 5.96
CA VAL A 37 4.13 0.33 6.63
C VAL A 37 3.75 1.80 6.45
N ALA A 38 2.60 2.07 5.84
CA ALA A 38 2.12 3.41 5.54
C ALA A 38 0.76 3.68 6.20
N ARG A 39 0.56 4.89 6.72
CA ARG A 39 -0.62 5.31 7.49
C ARG A 39 -0.99 6.76 7.23
N GLN A 40 -2.21 7.12 7.64
CA GLN A 40 -2.80 8.46 7.57
C GLN A 40 -2.99 9.00 6.14
N ASN A 41 -4.24 9.30 5.78
CA ASN A 41 -4.63 9.71 4.42
C ASN A 41 -4.09 8.77 3.34
N LEU A 42 -4.13 7.46 3.64
CA LEU A 42 -3.56 6.42 2.82
C LEU A 42 -4.39 6.22 1.54
N ARG A 43 -3.71 6.30 0.40
CA ARG A 43 -4.23 5.93 -0.91
C ARG A 43 -3.22 5.05 -1.62
N VAL A 44 -3.69 3.92 -2.14
CA VAL A 44 -2.91 3.00 -2.96
C VAL A 44 -3.45 3.02 -4.37
N SER A 45 -2.57 3.20 -5.35
CA SER A 45 -2.88 3.17 -6.76
C SER A 45 -2.08 2.06 -7.43
N HIS A 46 -2.75 1.28 -8.27
CA HIS A 46 -2.19 0.30 -9.19
C HIS A 46 -2.90 0.49 -10.55
N PRO A 47 -2.37 0.02 -11.70
CA PRO A 47 -3.02 0.20 -13.00
C PRO A 47 -4.49 -0.25 -13.06
N GLN A 48 -4.89 -1.24 -12.27
CA GLN A 48 -6.25 -1.79 -12.27
C GLN A 48 -7.15 -1.27 -11.14
N LEU A 49 -6.57 -0.79 -10.03
CA LEU A 49 -7.30 -0.56 -8.78
C LEU A 49 -6.81 0.72 -8.08
N GLU A 50 -7.75 1.49 -7.53
CA GLU A 50 -7.49 2.49 -6.49
C GLU A 50 -8.03 1.99 -5.16
N VAL A 51 -7.28 2.15 -4.08
CA VAL A 51 -7.72 1.75 -2.74
C VAL A 51 -7.46 2.85 -1.74
N VAL A 52 -8.43 3.10 -0.87
CA VAL A 52 -8.28 3.91 0.36
C VAL A 52 -8.42 2.97 1.55
N ALA A 53 -7.59 3.16 2.58
CA ALA A 53 -7.60 2.37 3.81
C ALA A 53 -6.99 3.19 4.96
N GLU A 54 -6.89 2.62 6.17
CA GLU A 54 -6.24 3.27 7.31
C GLU A 54 -4.74 2.92 7.41
N GLU A 55 -4.38 1.68 7.07
CA GLU A 55 -2.98 1.20 7.07
C GLU A 55 -2.70 0.30 5.86
N ALA A 56 -1.50 0.44 5.29
CA ALA A 56 -0.93 -0.45 4.29
C ALA A 56 0.33 -1.11 4.87
N ARG A 57 0.46 -2.42 4.66
CA ARG A 57 1.66 -3.20 4.96
C ARG A 57 2.09 -3.88 3.67
N TYR A 58 3.24 -3.49 3.16
CA TYR A 58 3.76 -4.03 1.91
C TYR A 58 5.03 -4.82 2.16
N GLN A 59 4.98 -6.09 1.80
CA GLN A 59 6.14 -6.98 1.74
C GLN A 59 6.72 -6.88 0.35
N THR A 60 7.80 -6.11 0.21
CA THR A 60 8.38 -5.74 -1.08
C THR A 60 8.96 -6.95 -1.80
N ARG A 61 9.51 -7.94 -1.10
CA ARG A 61 10.10 -9.12 -1.74
C ARG A 61 9.03 -10.02 -2.37
N GLU A 62 7.95 -10.26 -1.65
CA GLU A 62 6.84 -11.15 -2.05
C GLU A 62 5.74 -10.43 -2.84
N GLU A 63 5.86 -9.10 -3.04
CA GLU A 63 4.87 -8.26 -3.70
C GLU A 63 3.46 -8.43 -3.11
N GLN A 64 3.41 -8.64 -1.80
CA GLN A 64 2.19 -8.86 -1.03
C GLN A 64 1.81 -7.59 -0.26
N LEU A 65 0.64 -7.05 -0.56
CA LEU A 65 0.07 -5.87 0.06
C LEU A 65 -1.14 -6.22 0.93
N ASP A 66 -1.04 -5.93 2.22
CA ASP A 66 -2.14 -5.98 3.16
C ASP A 66 -2.66 -4.56 3.44
N LEU A 67 -3.95 -4.33 3.18
CA LEU A 67 -4.67 -3.09 3.45
C LEU A 67 -5.68 -3.32 4.56
N LEU A 68 -5.69 -2.44 5.55
CA LEU A 68 -6.41 -2.64 6.81
C LEU A 68 -7.21 -1.40 7.19
N GLY A 69 -8.41 -1.63 7.71
CA GLY A 69 -9.31 -0.62 8.26
C GLY A 69 -10.00 0.20 7.18
N LYS A 70 -11.34 0.16 7.16
CA LYS A 70 -12.20 0.93 6.24
C LYS A 70 -11.71 0.88 4.79
N VAL A 71 -11.38 -0.32 4.31
CA VAL A 71 -10.85 -0.51 2.97
C VAL A 71 -11.95 -0.26 1.95
N VAL A 72 -11.70 0.65 1.02
CA VAL A 72 -12.56 0.92 -0.14
C VAL A 72 -11.72 0.79 -1.40
N ALA A 73 -11.92 -0.29 -2.15
CA ALA A 73 -11.25 -0.56 -3.41
C ALA A 73 -12.16 -0.25 -4.59
N THR A 74 -11.68 0.49 -5.58
CA THR A 74 -12.43 0.89 -6.78
C THR A 74 -11.67 0.44 -8.02
N ALA A 75 -12.32 -0.35 -8.87
CA ALA A 75 -11.75 -0.74 -10.17
C ALA A 75 -11.72 0.47 -11.11
N LYS A 76 -10.62 0.65 -11.86
CA LYS A 76 -10.47 1.80 -12.77
C LYS A 76 -11.27 1.66 -14.06
N GLU A 77 -11.39 0.43 -14.57
CA GLU A 77 -12.03 0.16 -15.87
C GLU A 77 -13.46 -0.39 -15.75
N GLN A 78 -13.91 -0.69 -14.53
CA GLN A 78 -15.22 -1.29 -14.27
C GLN A 78 -15.94 -0.51 -13.17
N PRO A 79 -17.28 -0.39 -13.21
CA PRO A 79 -18.06 0.31 -12.20
C PRO A 79 -18.23 -0.56 -10.93
N VAL A 80 -17.13 -1.09 -10.40
CA VAL A 80 -17.10 -2.00 -9.25
C VAL A 80 -16.35 -1.33 -8.10
N GLN A 81 -17.00 -1.29 -6.94
CA GLN A 81 -16.41 -0.87 -5.67
C GLN A 81 -16.59 -1.98 -4.63
N LEU A 82 -15.52 -2.30 -3.92
CA LEU A 82 -15.48 -3.29 -2.85
C LEU A 82 -15.17 -2.59 -1.53
N GLN A 83 -15.88 -2.98 -0.47
CA GLN A 83 -15.68 -2.46 0.88
C GLN A 83 -15.41 -3.62 1.84
N SER A 84 -14.42 -3.47 2.71
CA SER A 84 -14.02 -4.51 3.66
C SER A 84 -13.23 -3.91 4.82
N GLU A 85 -13.05 -4.68 5.90
CA GLU A 85 -12.09 -4.36 6.96
C GLU A 85 -10.64 -4.73 6.58
N LYS A 86 -10.48 -5.72 5.69
CA LYS A 86 -9.17 -6.16 5.21
C LYS A 86 -9.22 -6.51 3.72
N LEU A 87 -8.18 -6.12 3.00
CA LEU A 87 -7.85 -6.62 1.67
C LEU A 87 -6.41 -7.14 1.70
N SER A 88 -6.23 -8.39 1.31
CA SER A 88 -4.91 -8.98 1.06
C SER A 88 -4.75 -9.14 -0.44
N TRP A 89 -3.71 -8.55 -1.00
CA TRP A 89 -3.46 -8.53 -2.44
C TRP A 89 -2.06 -9.07 -2.73
N ALA A 90 -2.00 -10.19 -3.45
CA ALA A 90 -0.79 -10.65 -4.12
C ALA A 90 -0.74 -9.99 -5.51
N ILE A 91 0.21 -9.08 -5.72
CA ILE A 91 0.25 -8.25 -6.93
C ILE A 91 0.82 -9.01 -8.13
N ASP A 92 1.71 -9.99 -7.89
CA ASP A 92 2.34 -10.80 -8.95
C ASP A 92 1.57 -12.07 -9.36
N ALA A 93 0.48 -12.40 -8.65
CA ALA A 93 -0.20 -13.69 -8.74
C ALA A 93 -1.14 -13.83 -9.95
#